data_AF-A0A955MTH9-F1
#
_entry.id   AF-A0A955MTH9-F1
#
_cell.length_a   1.000
_cell.length_b   1.000
_cell.length_c   1.000
_cell.angle_alpha   90.00
_cell.angle_beta   90.00
_cell.angle_gamma   90.00
#
_symmetry.space_group_name_H-M   'P 1'
#
loop_
_entity.id
_entity.type
_entity.pdbx_description
1 polymer ?
#
loop_
_entity_poly.entity_id
_entity_poly.type
_entity_poly.pdbx_seq_one_letter_code
_entity_poly.pdbx_strand_id
1 'polypeptide(L)' 'MSNLKTKPWDAVDHLKTEEDMAAYLEAALEEDDPELISAVLGDIARAKGLSEVADRSGLSPEELSQKMLPDGKPDF' A
#
# COMPACT_ATOMS: atom_id res chain seq x y z
N MET A 1 13.18 12.52 -26.62
CA MET A 1 13.34 12.37 -25.16
C MET A 1 12.55 11.15 -24.75
N SER A 2 13.18 10.18 -24.10
CA SER A 2 12.50 8.95 -23.67
C SER A 2 11.58 9.28 -22.50
N ASN A 3 10.27 9.06 -22.66
CA ASN A 3 9.32 9.23 -21.56
C ASN A 3 9.61 8.20 -20.46
N LEU A 4 9.89 8.68 -19.25
CA LEU A 4 10.04 7.84 -18.07
C LEU A 4 8.64 7.41 -17.61
N LYS A 5 8.39 6.10 -17.54
CA LYS A 5 7.13 5.59 -16.98
C LYS A 5 7.24 5.63 -15.45
N THR A 6 6.35 6.39 -14.81
CA THR A 6 6.20 6.42 -13.35
C THR A 6 4.85 5.81 -12.97
N LYS A 7 4.76 5.33 -11.73
CA LYS A 7 3.50 4.91 -11.10
C LYS A 7 3.26 5.76 -9.85
N PRO A 8 2.00 6.04 -9.49
CA PRO A 8 1.70 6.61 -8.17
C PRO A 8 2.26 5.70 -7.09
N TRP A 9 2.83 6.32 -6.05
CA TRP A 9 3.39 5.59 -4.93
C TRP A 9 2.31 5.31 -3.89
N ASP A 10 2.28 4.10 -3.38
CA ASP A 10 1.39 3.65 -2.32
C ASP A 10 2.21 2.83 -1.31
N ALA A 11 2.09 3.15 -0.01
CA ALA A 11 2.81 2.43 1.05
C ALA A 11 2.42 0.94 1.08
N VAL A 12 1.16 0.65 0.73
CA VAL A 12 0.59 -0.70 0.76
C VAL A 12 1.28 -1.66 -0.21
N ASP A 13 1.84 -1.16 -1.33
CA ASP A 13 2.63 -1.98 -2.28
C ASP A 13 3.87 -2.62 -1.62
N HIS A 14 4.33 -2.06 -0.50
CA HIS A 14 5.51 -2.48 0.23
C HIS A 14 5.21 -3.31 1.48
N LEU A 15 3.94 -3.41 1.91
CA LEU A 15 3.52 -4.15 3.11
C LEU A 15 3.22 -5.62 2.77
N LYS A 16 4.23 -6.38 2.34
CA LYS A 16 4.05 -7.75 1.84
C LYS A 16 4.13 -8.81 2.94
N THR A 17 4.92 -8.55 3.98
CA THR A 17 5.15 -9.49 5.09
C THR A 17 4.65 -8.93 6.41
N GLU A 18 4.45 -9.80 7.40
CA GLU A 18 4.11 -9.35 8.76
C GLU A 18 5.24 -8.48 9.36
N GLU A 19 6.49 -8.73 8.98
CA GLU A 19 7.65 -7.92 9.38
C GLU A 19 7.59 -6.50 8.81
N ASP A 20 7.23 -6.34 7.52
CA ASP A 20 7.06 -5.01 6.91
C ASP A 20 5.96 -4.21 7.62
N MET A 21 4.84 -4.87 7.94
CA MET A 21 3.72 -4.24 8.64
C MET A 21 4.10 -3.84 10.07
N ALA A 22 4.85 -4.69 10.77
CA ALA A 22 5.31 -4.40 12.13
C ALA A 22 6.30 -3.23 12.14
N ALA A 23 7.28 -3.23 11.22
CA ALA A 23 8.24 -2.13 11.09
C ALA A 23 7.56 -0.81 10.73
N TYR A 24 6.53 -0.85 9.86
CA TYR A 24 5.79 0.34 9.49
C TYR A 24 4.96 0.91 10.65
N LEU A 25 4.33 0.05 11.45
CA LEU A 25 3.62 0.44 12.66
C LEU A 25 4.56 0.98 13.73
N GLU A 26 5.72 0.35 13.93
CA GLU A 26 6.72 0.80 14.89
C GLU A 26 7.21 2.21 14.55
N ALA A 27 7.55 2.47 13.28
CA ALA A 27 7.93 3.79 12.81
C ALA A 27 6.82 4.85 13.06
N ALA A 28 5.55 4.49 12.89
CA ALA A 28 4.44 5.39 13.19
C ALA A 28 4.26 5.66 14.70
N LEU A 29 4.55 4.66 15.55
CA LEU A 29 4.51 4.80 17.00
C LEU A 29 5.65 5.67 17.53
N GLU A 30 6.83 5.63 16.89
CA GLU A 30 7.98 6.47 17.27
C GLU A 30 7.73 7.97 17.06
N GLU A 31 6.90 8.33 16.08
CA GLU A 31 6.52 9.71 15.80
C GLU A 31 5.47 10.27 16.79
N ASP A 32 4.88 9.42 17.64
CA ASP A 32 3.85 9.73 18.66
C ASP A 32 2.64 10.52 18.09
N ASP A 33 2.36 10.37 16.80
CA ASP A 33 1.27 11.06 16.12
C ASP A 33 0.05 10.14 15.93
N PRO A 34 -1.08 10.43 16.60
CA PRO A 34 -2.25 9.54 16.57
C PRO A 34 -2.94 9.49 15.20
N GLU A 35 -2.83 10.54 14.38
CA GLU A 35 -3.39 10.54 13.02
C GLU A 35 -2.57 9.63 12.10
N LEU A 36 -1.25 9.69 12.21
CA LEU A 36 -0.31 8.82 11.50
C LEU A 36 -0.50 7.36 11.89
N ILE A 37 -0.60 7.06 13.19
CA ILE A 37 -0.85 5.69 13.67
C ILE A 37 -2.17 5.15 13.08
N SER A 38 -3.23 5.96 13.05
CA SER A 38 -4.50 5.55 12.44
C SER A 38 -4.39 5.33 10.94
N ALA A 39 -3.61 6.16 10.22
CA ALA A 39 -3.38 6.01 8.79
C ALA A 39 -2.62 4.71 8.50
N VAL A 40 -1.54 4.45 9.22
CA VAL A 40 -0.72 3.23 9.10
C VAL A 40 -1.53 1.97 9.39
N LEU A 41 -2.38 1.98 10.43
CA LEU A 41 -3.28 0.86 10.70
C LEU A 41 -4.28 0.62 9.55
N GLY A 42 -4.77 1.69 8.92
CA GLY A 42 -5.62 1.61 7.73
C GLY A 42 -4.91 0.99 6.53
N ASP A 43 -3.66 1.39 6.30
CA ASP A 43 -2.83 0.86 5.22
C ASP A 43 -2.48 -0.62 5.45
N ILE A 44 -2.14 -1.02 6.67
CA ILE A 44 -1.91 -2.42 7.05
C ILE A 44 -3.19 -3.25 6.85
N ALA A 45 -4.35 -2.75 7.25
CA ALA A 45 -5.62 -3.44 7.04
C ALA A 45 -5.93 -3.62 5.55
N ARG A 46 -5.66 -2.59 4.72
CA ARG A 46 -5.78 -2.67 3.26
C ARG A 46 -4.81 -3.69 2.67
N ALA A 47 -3.54 -3.70 3.10
CA ALA A 47 -2.52 -4.65 2.65
C ALA A 47 -2.94 -6.10 2.90
N LYS A 48 -3.44 -6.40 4.10
CA LYS A 48 -3.94 -7.73 4.46
C LYS A 48 -5.13 -8.15 3.59
N GLY A 49 -6.07 -7.24 3.37
CA GLY A 49 -7.21 -7.47 2.47
C GLY A 49 -6.79 -7.77 1.03
N LEU A 50 -5.81 -7.02 0.50
CA LEU A 50 -5.27 -7.26 -0.84
C LEU A 50 -4.56 -8.61 -0.95
N SER A 51 -3.77 -9.00 0.05
CA SER A 51 -3.12 -10.32 0.09
C SER A 51 -4.13 -11.46 0.12
N GLU A 52 -5.20 -11.35 0.90
CA GLU A 52 -6.26 -12.38 0.91
C GLU A 52 -6.99 -12.48 -0.44
N VAL A 53 -7.29 -11.33 -1.05
CA VAL A 53 -7.92 -11.30 -2.39
C VAL A 53 -6.98 -11.86 -3.46
N ALA A 54 -5.69 -11.57 -3.39
CA ALA A 54 -4.66 -12.10 -4.28
C ALA A 54 -4.60 -13.63 -4.22
N ASP A 55 -4.54 -14.19 -3.01
CA ASP A 55 -4.52 -15.64 -2.78
C ASP A 55 -5.76 -16.33 -3.37
N ARG A 56 -6.93 -15.73 -3.18
CA ARG A 56 -8.21 -16.28 -3.67
C ARG A 56 -8.43 -16.12 -5.17
N SER A 57 -7.88 -15.07 -5.78
CA SER A 57 -8.08 -14.74 -7.20
C SER A 57 -6.99 -15.27 -8.11
N GLY A 58 -5.86 -15.73 -7.55
CA GLY A 58 -4.66 -16.09 -8.31
C GLY A 58 -3.96 -14.89 -8.96
N LEU A 59 -4.34 -13.67 -8.57
CA LEU A 59 -3.74 -12.42 -9.03
C LEU A 59 -2.67 -11.96 -8.05
N SER A 60 -1.60 -11.35 -8.53
CA SER A 60 -0.58 -10.78 -7.65
C SER A 60 -1.11 -9.53 -6.92
N PRO A 61 -0.67 -9.24 -5.68
CA PRO A 61 -1.07 -8.04 -4.93
C PRO A 61 -0.83 -6.73 -5.69
N GLU A 62 0.20 -6.69 -6.54
CA GLU A 62 0.58 -5.55 -7.38
C GLU A 62 -0.43 -5.28 -8.52
N GLU A 63 -1.04 -6.34 -9.08
CA GLU A 63 -2.10 -6.21 -10.09
C GLU A 63 -3.42 -5.74 -9.47
N LEU A 64 -3.65 -6.11 -8.21
CA LEU A 64 -4.81 -5.73 -7.42
C LEU A 64 -4.72 -4.27 -6.95
N SER A 65 -3.56 -3.84 -6.45
CA SER A 65 -3.35 -2.44 -6.08
C SER A 65 -3.50 -1.52 -7.28
N GLN A 66 -2.92 -1.87 -8.44
CA GLN A 66 -3.06 -1.07 -9.65
C GLN A 66 -4.52 -0.90 -10.13
N LYS A 67 -5.37 -1.89 -9.92
CA LYS A 67 -6.81 -1.86 -10.29
C LYS A 67 -7.69 -1.17 -9.26
N MET A 68 -7.27 -1.11 -8.00
CA MET A 68 -8.04 -0.54 -6.89
C MET A 68 -7.65 0.90 -6.56
N LEU A 69 -6.53 1.39 -7.09
CA LEU A 69 -6.22 2.81 -7.09
C LEU A 69 -7.39 3.55 -7.78
N PRO A 70 -8.05 4.51 -7.09
CA PRO A 70 -9.10 5.32 -7.71
C PRO A 70 -8.46 6.06 -8.87
N ASP A 71 -8.93 5.77 -10.09
CA ASP A 71 -8.56 6.34 -11.39
C ASP A 71 -7.76 7.64 -11.22
N GLY A 72 -6.44 7.48 -11.04
CA GLY A 72 -5.53 8.57 -10.75
C GLY A 72 -5.35 9.30 -12.06
N LYS A 73 -6.28 10.21 -12.38
CA LYS A 73 -6.16 11.14 -13.50
C LYS A 73 -4.76 11.75 -13.44
N PRO A 74 -3.89 11.48 -14.42
CA PRO A 74 -2.71 12.28 -14.62
C PRO A 74 -3.16 13.49 -15.46
N ASP A 75 -3.32 14.64 -14.82
CA ASP A 75 -3.40 15.91 -15.54
C ASP A 75 -2.15 16.73 -15.20
N PHE A 76 -1.19 16.66 -16.14
CA PHE A 76 -0.03 17.50 -16.46
C PHE A 76 0.95 17.96 -15.36
#